data_AF-A0A699UGN6-F1
#
_entry.id   AF-A0A699UGN6-F1
#
_cell.length_a   1.000
_cell.length_b   1.000
_cell.length_c   1.000
_cell.angle_alpha   90.00
_cell.angle_beta   90.00
_cell.angle_gamma   90.00
#
_symmetry.space_group_name_H-M   'P 1'
#
loop_
_entity.id
_entity.type
_entity.pdbx_description
1 polymer ?
#
loop_
_entity_poly.entity_id
_entity_poly.type
_entity_poly.pdbx_seq_one_letter_code
_entity_poly.pdbx_strand_id
1 'polypeptide(L)'
;SHKDAKSLMEAIEKRFGGNTETKKVQKTLLKQQFENFFGSNSESLDQIHDRLQKLVSQLEIHRVSLSQEDVNLKFLRSLPSEWKTHTLIRQSLSPQLDNEDLKQIDADDLEEMDLKWQLAMLTMRARKFLQNTGRNLGVNGPTSMGFDMAK
;
A
#
# COMPACT_ATOMS: atom_id res chain seq x y z
N SER A 1 37.63 -29.60 10.77
CA SER A 1 36.32 -29.62 11.44
C SER A 1 35.41 -28.65 10.70
N HIS A 2 34.49 -29.18 9.87
CA HIS A 2 33.53 -28.34 9.15
C HIS A 2 32.41 -27.95 10.11
N LYS A 3 32.29 -26.65 10.39
CA LYS A 3 31.07 -26.14 11.04
C LYS A 3 29.95 -26.24 10.01
N ASP A 4 28.92 -27.00 10.33
CA ASP A 4 27.72 -27.11 9.50
C ASP A 4 27.09 -25.72 9.32
N ALA A 5 26.57 -25.44 8.12
CA ALA A 5 25.96 -24.16 7.77
C ALA A 5 24.80 -23.81 8.73
N LYS A 6 24.10 -24.84 9.22
CA LYS A 6 23.03 -24.71 10.22
C LYS A 6 23.53 -24.14 11.55
N SER A 7 24.66 -24.64 12.07
CA SER A 7 25.24 -24.11 13.31
C SER A 7 25.75 -22.67 13.16
N LEU A 8 26.22 -22.27 11.97
CA LEU A 8 26.58 -20.88 11.70
C LEU A 8 25.35 -19.97 11.69
N MET A 9 24.26 -20.40 11.05
CA MET A 9 22.97 -19.68 11.04
C MET A 9 22.43 -19.48 12.47
N GLU A 10 22.36 -20.54 13.27
CA GLU A 10 21.89 -20.48 14.67
C GLU A 10 22.77 -19.55 15.54
N ALA A 11 24.09 -19.56 15.34
CA ALA A 11 25.00 -18.66 16.05
C ALA A 11 24.80 -17.19 15.66
N ILE A 12 24.50 -16.92 14.38
CA ILE A 12 24.18 -15.58 13.88
C ILE A 12 22.84 -15.13 14.45
N GLU A 13 21.80 -15.96 14.42
CA GLU A 13 20.50 -15.64 15.02
C GLU A 13 20.61 -15.41 16.52
N LYS A 14 21.44 -16.17 17.24
CA LYS A 14 21.67 -15.97 18.67
C LYS A 14 22.39 -14.66 18.98
N ARG A 15 23.36 -14.24 18.15
CA ARG A 15 24.11 -12.98 18.36
C ARG A 15 23.38 -11.74 17.85
N PHE A 16 22.69 -11.86 16.72
CA PHE A 16 22.13 -10.73 15.97
C PHE A 16 20.60 -10.75 15.88
N GLY A 17 19.95 -11.80 16.37
CA GLY A 17 18.50 -11.95 16.31
C GLY A 17 17.73 -10.98 17.20
N GLY A 18 18.38 -10.05 17.91
CA GLY A 18 17.75 -9.07 18.81
C GLY A 18 17.23 -9.71 20.10
N ASN A 19 17.51 -9.08 21.25
CA ASN A 19 16.92 -9.52 22.51
C ASN A 19 15.40 -9.23 22.54
N THR A 20 14.65 -9.94 23.39
CA THR A 20 13.18 -9.81 23.46
C THR A 20 12.72 -8.38 23.70
N GLU A 21 13.46 -7.60 24.49
CA GLU A 21 13.13 -6.21 24.79
C GLU A 21 13.30 -5.30 23.57
N THR A 22 14.40 -5.43 22.83
CA THR A 22 14.66 -4.64 21.61
C THR A 22 13.61 -4.89 20.54
N LYS A 23 13.18 -6.14 20.35
CA LYS A 23 12.06 -6.47 19.45
C LYS A 23 10.75 -5.82 19.89
N LYS A 24 10.47 -5.84 21.20
CA LYS A 24 9.27 -5.22 21.77
C LYS A 24 9.27 -3.70 21.54
N VAL A 25 10.41 -3.05 21.80
CA VAL A 25 10.60 -1.60 21.58
C VAL A 25 10.48 -1.23 20.10
N GLN A 26 11.09 -1.99 19.20
CA GLN A 26 10.97 -1.78 17.76
C GLN A 26 9.53 -1.94 17.29
N LYS A 27 8.83 -2.97 17.76
CA LYS A 27 7.41 -3.20 17.45
C LYS A 27 6.52 -2.05 17.93
N THR A 28 6.75 -1.52 19.13
CA THR A 28 6.00 -0.35 19.62
C THR A 28 6.31 0.90 18.80
N LEU A 29 7.57 1.12 18.42
CA LEU A 29 7.96 2.26 17.60
C LEU A 29 7.33 2.22 16.21
N LEU A 30 7.34 1.07 15.55
CA LEU A 30 6.71 0.90 14.23
C LEU A 30 5.20 1.12 14.28
N LYS A 31 4.53 0.63 15.33
CA LYS A 31 3.10 0.92 15.53
C LYS A 31 2.84 2.41 15.70
N GLN A 32 3.68 3.10 16.47
CA GLN A 32 3.55 4.54 16.65
C GLN A 32 3.82 5.31 15.35
N GLN A 33 4.82 4.90 14.56
CA GLN A 33 5.08 5.47 13.23
C GLN A 33 3.89 5.25 12.29
N PHE A 34 3.24 4.09 12.37
CA PHE A 34 2.03 3.82 11.61
C PHE A 34 0.91 4.75 12.07
N GLU A 35 0.64 4.84 13.36
CA GLU A 35 -0.43 5.73 13.85
C GLU A 35 -0.19 7.21 13.52
N ASN A 36 1.06 7.65 13.52
CA ASN A 36 1.44 9.02 13.19
C ASN A 36 1.69 9.25 11.69
N PHE A 37 1.41 8.26 10.83
CA PHE A 37 1.67 8.38 9.40
C PHE A 37 0.72 9.41 8.75
N PHE A 38 1.31 10.39 8.07
CA PHE A 38 0.61 11.38 7.24
C PHE A 38 1.42 11.66 5.97
N GLY A 39 0.69 11.87 4.87
CA GLY A 39 1.22 12.39 3.62
C GLY A 39 1.43 13.90 3.72
N SER A 40 2.50 14.38 3.09
CA SER A 40 2.83 15.79 3.00
C SER A 40 2.18 16.40 1.77
N ASN A 41 1.85 17.69 1.81
CA ASN A 41 1.18 18.37 0.67
C ASN A 41 2.05 18.42 -0.61
N SER A 42 3.37 18.24 -0.48
CA SER A 42 4.30 18.14 -1.61
C SER A 42 4.53 16.71 -2.12
N GLU A 43 3.95 15.70 -1.47
CA GLU A 43 4.09 14.30 -1.87
C GLU A 43 2.98 13.89 -2.84
N SER A 44 3.37 13.19 -3.90
CA SER A 44 2.43 12.52 -4.80
C SER A 44 1.78 11.32 -4.10
N LEU A 45 0.60 10.93 -4.61
CA LEU A 45 -0.14 9.77 -4.10
C LEU A 45 0.69 8.48 -4.11
N ASP A 46 1.49 8.29 -5.16
CA ASP A 46 2.42 7.16 -5.31
C ASP A 46 3.48 7.15 -4.20
N GLN A 47 4.05 8.32 -3.86
CA GLN A 47 5.05 8.43 -2.79
C GLN A 47 4.44 8.14 -1.42
N ILE A 48 3.23 8.64 -1.15
CA ILE A 48 2.51 8.37 0.10
C ILE A 48 2.21 6.87 0.20
N HIS A 49 1.73 6.26 -0.89
CA HIS A 49 1.41 4.85 -0.94
C HIS A 49 2.66 4.00 -0.69
N ASP A 50 3.77 4.33 -1.34
CA ASP A 50 5.03 3.60 -1.21
C ASP A 50 5.62 3.67 0.20
N ARG A 51 5.55 4.84 0.84
CA ARG A 51 5.98 5.01 2.23
C ARG A 51 5.10 4.21 3.18
N LEU A 52 3.78 4.22 2.98
CA LEU A 52 2.85 3.43 3.78
C LEU A 52 3.10 1.93 3.61
N GLN A 53 3.23 1.45 2.36
CA GLN A 53 3.51 0.05 2.08
C GLN A 53 4.84 -0.41 2.68
N LYS A 54 5.88 0.44 2.62
CA LYS A 54 7.16 0.16 3.28
C LYS A 54 7.00 -0.04 4.78
N LEU A 55 6.16 0.77 5.43
CA LEU A 55 5.89 0.66 6.86
C LEU A 55 5.08 -0.61 7.20
N VAL A 56 4.11 -0.96 6.36
CA VAL A 56 3.33 -2.21 6.48
C VAL A 56 4.26 -3.43 6.36
N SER A 57 5.15 -3.47 5.37
CA SER A 57 6.12 -4.57 5.23
C SER A 57 7.04 -4.69 6.45
N GLN A 58 7.46 -3.58 7.05
CA GLN A 58 8.27 -3.60 8.28
C GLN A 58 7.50 -4.17 9.48
N LEU A 59 6.21 -3.84 9.61
CA LEU A 59 5.33 -4.38 10.63
C LEU A 59 5.13 -5.90 10.46
N GLU A 60 4.94 -6.36 9.24
CA GLU A 60 4.76 -7.78 8.92
C GLU A 60 5.98 -8.62 9.30
N ILE A 61 7.20 -8.13 8.99
CA ILE A 61 8.46 -8.76 9.41
C ILE A 61 8.53 -8.92 10.94
N HIS A 62 7.97 -7.96 11.69
CA HIS A 62 7.89 -8.00 13.15
C HIS A 62 6.64 -8.73 13.70
N ARG A 63 6.01 -9.57 12.86
CA ARG A 63 4.82 -10.36 13.19
C ARG A 63 3.65 -9.48 13.67
N VAL A 64 3.49 -8.33 13.03
CA VAL A 64 2.29 -7.48 13.15
C VAL A 64 1.61 -7.48 11.79
N SER A 65 0.60 -8.33 11.65
CA SER A 65 -0.27 -8.32 10.48
C SER A 65 -1.32 -7.21 10.63
N LEU A 66 -1.48 -6.41 9.57
CA LEU A 66 -2.58 -5.46 9.42
C LEU A 66 -3.54 -6.03 8.38
N SER A 67 -4.84 -5.81 8.55
CA SER A 67 -5.77 -6.13 7.49
C SER A 67 -5.57 -5.17 6.32
N GLN A 68 -5.86 -5.62 5.10
CA GLN A 68 -5.83 -4.74 3.93
C GLN A 68 -6.79 -3.55 4.11
N GLU A 69 -7.91 -3.75 4.81
CA GLU A 69 -8.86 -2.70 5.15
C GLU A 69 -8.25 -1.63 6.06
N ASP A 70 -7.52 -2.02 7.11
CA ASP A 70 -6.83 -1.08 8.01
C ASP A 70 -5.79 -0.25 7.25
N VAL A 71 -5.04 -0.89 6.34
CA VAL A 71 -4.04 -0.21 5.51
C VAL A 71 -4.72 0.78 4.54
N ASN A 72 -5.82 0.37 3.91
CA ASN A 72 -6.59 1.24 3.02
C ASN A 72 -7.20 2.43 3.78
N LEU A 73 -7.79 2.17 4.94
CA LEU A 73 -8.36 3.22 5.80
C LEU A 73 -7.28 4.18 6.28
N LYS A 74 -6.10 3.66 6.62
CA LYS A 74 -4.96 4.49 7.02
C LYS A 74 -4.51 5.38 5.87
N PHE A 75 -4.35 4.83 4.67
CA PHE A 75 -3.97 5.57 3.48
C PHE A 75 -4.90 6.76 3.23
N LEU A 76 -6.22 6.55 3.29
CA LEU A 76 -7.23 7.59 3.08
C LEU A 76 -7.17 8.68 4.15
N ARG A 77 -6.98 8.30 5.43
CA ARG A 77 -6.87 9.27 6.55
C ARG A 77 -5.58 10.08 6.51
N SER A 78 -4.55 9.52 5.89
CA SER A 78 -3.22 10.13 5.77
C SER A 78 -3.07 10.99 4.52
N LEU A 79 -4.12 11.14 3.70
CA LEU A 79 -4.04 12.01 2.52
C LEU A 79 -3.90 13.49 2.94
N PRO A 80 -3.17 14.30 2.16
CA PRO A 80 -3.07 15.74 2.36
C PRO A 80 -4.43 16.43 2.37
N SER A 81 -4.50 17.59 3.02
CA SER A 81 -5.71 18.41 3.15
C SER A 81 -6.43 18.68 1.83
N GLU A 82 -5.67 18.80 0.75
CA GLU A 82 -6.10 19.03 -0.63
C GLU A 82 -7.04 17.92 -1.14
N TRP A 83 -6.86 16.69 -0.63
CA TRP A 83 -7.68 15.52 -0.97
C TRP A 83 -8.75 15.22 0.08
N LYS A 84 -8.68 15.89 1.24
CA LYS A 84 -9.48 15.60 2.43
C LYS A 84 -10.96 15.93 2.23
N THR A 85 -11.27 16.99 1.47
CA THR A 85 -12.66 17.37 1.12
C THR A 85 -13.41 16.25 0.41
N HIS A 86 -12.76 15.56 -0.54
CA HIS A 86 -13.38 14.44 -1.26
C HIS A 86 -13.55 13.20 -0.36
N THR A 87 -12.63 12.96 0.58
CA THR A 87 -12.73 11.82 1.50
C THR A 87 -13.73 12.01 2.63
N LEU A 88 -13.94 13.25 3.10
CA LEU A 88 -14.92 13.57 4.14
C LEU A 88 -16.34 13.37 3.63
N ILE A 89 -16.62 13.79 2.40
CA ILE A 89 -17.90 13.53 1.71
C ILE A 89 -18.19 12.02 1.68
N ARG A 90 -17.19 11.18 1.36
CA ARG A 90 -17.32 9.72 1.38
C ARG A 90 -17.56 9.14 2.78
N GLN A 91 -16.94 9.70 3.82
CA GLN A 91 -17.11 9.25 5.21
C GLN A 91 -18.45 9.66 5.81
N SER A 92 -18.96 10.86 5.50
CA SER A 92 -20.27 11.35 5.97
C SER A 92 -21.45 10.68 5.25
N LEU A 93 -21.22 10.01 4.12
CA LEU A 93 -22.22 9.24 3.38
C LEU A 93 -22.36 7.78 3.85
N SER A 94 -21.62 7.35 4.88
CA SER A 94 -21.85 6.08 5.59
C SER A 94 -22.72 6.32 6.84
N PRO A 95 -23.70 5.46 7.13
CA PRO A 95 -25.12 5.78 7.20
C PRO A 95 -25.52 6.55 8.46
N GLN A 96 -25.12 7.81 8.58
CA GLN A 96 -25.71 8.75 9.53
C GLN A 96 -25.70 10.15 8.90
N LEU A 97 -26.85 10.58 8.37
CA LEU A 97 -27.52 11.86 8.64
C LEU A 97 -28.35 12.32 7.41
N ASP A 98 -29.64 12.47 7.71
CA ASP A 98 -30.63 13.46 7.26
C ASP A 98 -30.68 13.84 5.78
N ASN A 99 -31.85 13.59 5.21
CA ASN A 99 -32.13 13.45 3.79
C ASN A 99 -32.39 14.78 3.03
N GLU A 100 -31.93 15.93 3.54
CA GLU A 100 -32.32 17.24 2.98
C GLU A 100 -31.27 17.90 2.08
N ASP A 101 -29.99 17.50 2.16
CA ASP A 101 -28.93 18.01 1.26
C ASP A 101 -28.57 17.02 0.12
N LEU A 102 -29.19 15.83 0.08
CA LEU A 102 -28.87 14.71 -0.82
C LEU A 102 -29.54 14.80 -2.20
N LYS A 103 -29.51 15.95 -2.87
CA LYS A 103 -30.01 16.08 -4.26
C LYS A 103 -28.96 16.34 -5.33
N GLN A 104 -27.67 16.11 -5.05
CA GLN A 104 -26.63 16.48 -6.03
C GLN A 104 -25.56 15.43 -6.37
N ILE A 105 -25.62 14.21 -5.85
CA ILE A 105 -24.74 13.13 -6.33
C ILE A 105 -25.58 11.85 -6.42
N ASP A 106 -25.78 11.36 -7.64
CA ASP A 106 -26.54 10.15 -7.91
C ASP A 106 -25.78 8.93 -7.34
N ALA A 107 -26.47 7.86 -6.96
CA ALA A 107 -25.85 6.63 -6.49
C ALA A 107 -24.92 6.02 -7.57
N ASP A 108 -25.20 6.30 -8.85
CA ASP A 108 -24.40 5.89 -10.00
C ASP A 108 -23.01 6.59 -10.05
N ASP A 109 -22.91 7.84 -9.57
CA ASP A 109 -21.63 8.57 -9.51
C ASP A 109 -20.69 7.99 -8.43
N LEU A 110 -21.25 7.30 -7.42
CA LEU A 110 -20.52 6.68 -6.32
C LEU A 110 -19.84 5.37 -6.73
N GLU A 111 -20.52 4.52 -7.52
CA GLU A 111 -19.91 3.32 -8.13
C GLU A 111 -18.84 3.72 -9.15
N GLU A 112 -19.10 4.78 -9.93
CA GLU A 112 -18.13 5.28 -10.91
C GLU A 112 -16.85 5.79 -10.23
N MET A 113 -16.93 6.43 -9.05
CA MET A 113 -15.77 6.86 -8.28
C MET A 113 -14.96 5.70 -7.70
N ASP A 114 -15.60 4.69 -7.10
CA ASP A 114 -14.87 3.52 -6.58
C ASP A 114 -14.17 2.75 -7.72
N LEU A 115 -14.85 2.56 -8.85
CA LEU A 115 -14.29 1.97 -10.06
C LEU A 115 -13.14 2.81 -10.62
N LYS A 116 -13.28 4.14 -10.67
CA LYS A 116 -12.20 5.07 -11.09
C LYS A 116 -11.00 4.99 -10.15
N TRP A 117 -11.21 4.84 -8.84
CA TRP A 117 -10.13 4.67 -7.86
C TRP A 117 -9.44 3.31 -8.01
N GLN A 118 -10.19 2.23 -8.19
CA GLN A 118 -9.63 0.91 -8.48
C GLN A 118 -8.83 0.92 -9.78
N LEU A 119 -9.35 1.59 -10.81
CA LEU A 119 -8.68 1.78 -12.10
C LEU A 119 -7.42 2.63 -11.96
N ALA A 120 -7.45 3.71 -11.16
CA ALA A 120 -6.28 4.52 -10.88
C ALA A 120 -5.20 3.72 -10.15
N MET A 121 -5.58 2.91 -9.15
CA MET A 121 -4.66 2.01 -8.43
C MET A 121 -4.07 0.94 -9.34
N LEU A 122 -4.87 0.33 -10.21
CA LEU A 122 -4.40 -0.61 -11.23
C LEU A 122 -3.43 0.05 -12.22
N THR A 123 -3.74 1.28 -12.65
CA THR A 123 -2.90 2.06 -13.56
C THR A 123 -1.57 2.44 -12.89
N MET A 124 -1.58 2.83 -11.61
CA MET A 124 -0.38 3.10 -10.83
C MET A 124 0.48 1.83 -10.67
N ARG A 125 -0.14 0.70 -10.35
CA ARG A 125 0.55 -0.61 -10.27
C ARG A 125 1.16 -1.03 -11.61
N ALA A 126 0.42 -0.86 -12.72
CA ALA A 126 0.91 -1.17 -14.06
C ALA A 126 2.08 -0.28 -14.46
N ARG A 127 1.99 1.04 -14.21
CA ARG A 127 3.09 2.00 -14.47
C ARG A 127 4.34 1.62 -13.68
N LYS A 128 4.19 1.30 -12.40
CA LYS A 128 5.30 0.89 -11.52
C LYS A 128 5.93 -0.44 -11.96
N PHE A 129 5.12 -1.39 -12.41
CA PHE A 129 5.60 -2.64 -13.02
C PHE A 129 6.45 -2.36 -14.26
N LEU A 130 5.99 -1.48 -15.17
CA LEU A 130 6.72 -1.09 -16.37
C LEU A 130 8.06 -0.39 -16.04
N GLN A 131 8.06 0.54 -15.09
CA GLN A 131 9.27 1.21 -14.63
C GLN A 131 10.29 0.23 -14.03
N ASN A 132 9.84 -0.72 -13.21
CA ASN A 132 10.72 -1.68 -12.55
C ASN A 132 11.25 -2.77 -13.50
N THR A 133 10.48 -3.16 -14.51
CA THR A 133 10.87 -4.20 -15.48
C THR A 133 11.55 -3.66 -16.73
N GLY A 134 11.50 -2.35 -16.98
CA GLY A 134 12.09 -1.71 -18.17
C GLY A 134 11.47 -2.16 -19.50
N ARG A 135 10.35 -2.90 -19.47
CA ARG A 135 9.67 -3.40 -20.67
C ARG A 135 8.69 -2.35 -21.17
N ASN A 136 9.04 -1.65 -22.24
CA ASN A 136 8.08 -0.83 -22.97
C ASN A 136 7.17 -1.78 -23.77
N LEU A 137 5.92 -1.96 -23.33
CA LEU A 137 4.93 -2.70 -24.11
C LEU A 137 4.59 -1.83 -25.32
N GLY A 138 5.27 -2.03 -26.45
CA GLY A 138 5.03 -1.28 -27.67
C GLY A 138 3.59 -1.40 -28.12
N VAL A 139 2.74 -0.46 -27.72
CA VAL A 139 1.29 -0.45 -28.08
C VAL A 139 1.06 -0.09 -29.55
N ASN A 140 2.11 0.28 -30.30
CA ASN A 140 2.00 0.76 -31.68
C ASN A 140 2.78 -0.11 -32.70
N GLY A 141 2.60 -1.43 -32.67
CA GLY A 141 3.14 -2.32 -33.73
C GLY A 141 2.30 -3.59 -33.88
N PRO A 142 1.98 -4.05 -35.11
CA PRO A 142 1.21 -5.26 -35.32
C PRO A 142 2.14 -6.47 -35.26
N THR A 143 2.46 -6.98 -34.07
CA THR A 143 3.32 -8.18 -34.00
C THR A 143 2.94 -9.11 -32.86
N SER A 144 2.31 -10.21 -33.28
CA SER A 144 2.60 -11.59 -32.86
C SER A 144 3.42 -11.73 -31.56
N MET A 145 2.75 -12.11 -30.48
CA MET A 145 3.39 -12.75 -29.34
C MET A 145 3.98 -14.07 -29.81
N GLY A 146 5.29 -14.08 -30.11
CA GLY A 146 6.04 -15.28 -30.46
C GLY A 146 6.10 -16.24 -29.28
N PHE A 147 5.14 -17.15 -29.22
CA PHE A 147 5.32 -18.43 -28.55
C PHE A 147 5.97 -19.37 -29.57
N ASP A 148 7.28 -19.60 -29.43
CA ASP A 148 7.97 -20.64 -30.18
C ASP A 148 7.33 -21.99 -29.86
N MET A 149 6.60 -22.54 -30.82
CA MET A 149 5.85 -23.79 -30.73
C MET A 149 6.51 -24.88 -31.58
N ALA A 150 7.85 -24.89 -31.63
CA ALA A 150 8.60 -25.98 -32.24
C ALA A 150 9.02 -26.98 -31.16
N LYS A 151 8.44 -28.18 -31.22
CA LYS A 151 9.02 -29.40 -30.66
C LYS A 151 9.70 -30.18 -31.77
#